data_AF-A0A8G1M451-F1
#
_entry.id   AF-A0A8G1M451-F1
#
_cell.length_a   1.000
_cell.length_b   1.000
_cell.length_c   1.000
_cell.angle_alpha   90.00
_cell.angle_beta   90.00
_cell.angle_gamma   90.00
#
_symmetry.space_group_name_H-M   'P 1'
#
loop_
_entity.id
_entity.type
_entity.pdbx_description
1 polymer ?
#
loop_
_entity_poly.entity_id
_entity_poly.type
_entity_poly.pdbx_seq_one_letter_code
_entity_poly.pdbx_strand_id
1 'polypeptide(L)'
;MKTIVRRVASRGATEGTIEDHTNGMTTMVPYFVRNCIKEVEKRGMKEEGLYMTNGNLKTIKILLKLRFKNNVDLSDFDIHDIIGALKTYLRTLYGRVINKHDGQSLLFYNELPSAIKELKLKNLISQKLKQPNRDTLAFLILHLQKVIETPENKLKSSHLASIFGQTLFSNVNLKDKRISIISPKRIKAKVVFQDVQVSRSYSDG
;
A
#
# COMPACT_ATOMS: atom_id res chain seq x y z
N MET A 1 -23.20 6.50 30.03
CA MET A 1 -23.21 5.38 29.06
C MET A 1 -24.24 5.66 27.96
N LYS A 2 -23.92 6.56 27.03
CA LYS A 2 -24.67 6.90 25.82
C LYS A 2 -23.83 7.93 25.07
N THR A 3 -23.84 7.85 23.74
CA THR A 3 -23.11 8.69 22.75
C THR A 3 -21.84 8.03 22.24
N ILE A 4 -21.95 7.36 21.09
CA ILE A 4 -21.16 7.55 19.85
C ILE A 4 -21.69 6.51 18.85
N VAL A 5 -22.85 6.79 18.26
CA VAL A 5 -23.22 6.26 16.94
C VAL A 5 -24.08 7.34 16.29
N ARG A 6 -23.46 8.22 15.49
CA ARG A 6 -24.11 8.99 14.42
C ARG A 6 -23.12 9.94 13.76
N ARG A 7 -22.69 9.57 12.55
CA ARG A 7 -22.76 10.37 11.30
C ARG A 7 -21.71 9.85 10.32
N VAL A 8 -22.14 8.99 9.39
CA VAL A 8 -21.51 8.97 8.06
C VAL A 8 -22.52 9.61 7.13
N ALA A 9 -22.41 10.94 7.01
CA ALA A 9 -23.15 11.71 6.03
C ALA A 9 -22.39 11.67 4.70
N SER A 10 -23.15 11.39 3.64
CA SER A 10 -22.73 11.32 2.25
C SER A 10 -22.13 12.63 1.72
N ARG A 11 -20.80 12.69 1.55
CA ARG A 11 -20.10 13.51 0.55
C ARG A 11 -18.81 12.78 0.17
N GLY A 12 -18.69 12.32 -1.09
CA GLY A 12 -17.48 11.72 -1.69
C GLY A 12 -16.65 10.85 -0.75
N ALA A 13 -17.12 9.63 -0.45
CA ALA A 13 -16.65 8.77 0.63
C ALA A 13 -15.12 8.58 0.67
N THR A 14 -14.44 9.38 1.49
CA THR A 14 -13.11 9.05 1.99
C THR A 14 -13.27 7.90 2.95
N GLU A 15 -12.50 6.82 2.75
CA GLU A 15 -12.36 5.76 3.75
C GLU A 15 -11.77 6.37 5.03
N GLY A 16 -11.95 5.70 6.18
CA GLY A 16 -11.28 6.10 7.41
C GLY A 16 -9.75 6.09 7.30
N THR A 17 -9.07 6.36 8.40
CA THR A 17 -7.62 6.17 8.49
C THR A 17 -7.25 4.69 8.49
N ILE A 18 -5.98 4.33 8.25
CA ILE A 18 -5.52 2.93 8.37
C ILE A 18 -5.77 2.40 9.79
N GLU A 19 -5.58 3.26 10.79
CA GLU A 19 -5.77 2.95 12.22
C GLU A 19 -7.20 2.48 12.50
N ASP A 20 -8.21 3.12 11.90
CA ASP A 20 -9.62 2.72 12.03
C ASP A 20 -9.89 1.29 11.50
N HIS A 21 -9.01 0.78 10.63
CA HIS A 21 -9.11 -0.53 9.98
C HIS A 21 -8.17 -1.58 10.60
N THR A 22 -7.40 -1.24 11.64
CA THR A 22 -6.44 -2.13 12.32
C THR A 22 -6.71 -2.33 13.80
N ASN A 23 -7.71 -1.63 14.38
CA ASN A 23 -8.04 -1.71 15.80
C ASN A 23 -8.28 -3.17 16.26
N GLY A 24 -7.48 -3.61 17.24
CA GLY A 24 -7.55 -4.95 17.84
C GLY A 24 -6.78 -6.06 17.09
N MET A 25 -6.01 -5.75 16.05
CA MET A 25 -5.22 -6.75 15.32
C MET A 25 -3.80 -6.91 15.91
N THR A 26 -3.27 -8.14 15.88
CA THR A 26 -1.87 -8.44 16.27
C THR A 26 -0.85 -7.85 15.27
N THR A 27 -1.24 -7.70 14.00
CA THR A 27 -0.47 -7.00 12.97
C THR A 27 -1.23 -5.75 12.52
N MET A 28 -0.58 -4.58 12.48
CA MET A 28 -1.22 -3.29 12.15
C MET A 28 -1.35 -3.05 10.64
N VAL A 29 -1.70 -4.10 9.90
CA VAL A 29 -2.02 -4.04 8.46
C VAL A 29 -3.53 -4.31 8.29
N PRO A 30 -4.28 -3.56 7.47
CA PRO A 30 -5.69 -3.88 7.23
C PRO A 30 -5.87 -5.28 6.65
N TYR A 31 -6.87 -6.03 7.15
CA TYR A 31 -7.18 -7.40 6.68
C TYR A 31 -7.38 -7.46 5.16
N PHE A 32 -8.09 -6.48 4.59
CA PHE A 32 -8.31 -6.37 3.16
C PHE A 32 -7.00 -6.30 2.35
N VAL A 33 -6.02 -5.51 2.83
CA VAL A 33 -4.70 -5.41 2.18
C VAL A 33 -3.97 -6.74 2.21
N ARG A 34 -3.98 -7.42 3.36
CA ARG A 34 -3.38 -8.75 3.50
C ARG A 34 -3.97 -9.76 2.53
N ASN A 35 -5.30 -9.86 2.48
CA ASN A 35 -5.97 -10.84 1.63
C ASN A 35 -5.75 -10.58 0.14
N CYS A 36 -5.86 -9.32 -0.30
CA CYS A 36 -5.58 -8.99 -1.69
C CYS A 36 -4.15 -9.35 -2.09
N ILE A 37 -3.16 -9.04 -1.26
CA ILE A 37 -1.75 -9.35 -1.55
C ILE A 37 -1.49 -10.85 -1.52
N LYS A 38 -2.02 -11.58 -0.52
CA LYS A 38 -1.91 -13.04 -0.47
C LYS A 38 -2.46 -13.69 -1.74
N GLU A 39 -3.62 -13.24 -2.22
CA GLU A 39 -4.23 -13.79 -3.43
C GLU A 39 -3.43 -13.43 -4.70
N VAL A 40 -2.88 -12.20 -4.78
CA VAL A 40 -1.96 -11.82 -5.87
C VAL A 40 -0.69 -12.67 -5.87
N GLU A 41 -0.08 -12.89 -4.71
CA GLU A 41 1.11 -13.74 -4.61
C GLU A 41 0.82 -15.20 -4.98
N LYS A 42 -0.37 -15.70 -4.61
CA LYS A 42 -0.79 -17.07 -4.86
C LYS A 42 -0.93 -17.40 -6.35
N ARG A 43 -1.49 -16.50 -7.17
CA ARG A 43 -1.80 -16.81 -8.59
C ARG A 43 -1.52 -15.72 -9.60
N GLY A 44 -1.24 -14.50 -9.19
CA GLY A 44 -1.06 -13.35 -10.09
C GLY A 44 0.39 -13.04 -10.48
N MET A 45 1.39 -13.59 -9.79
CA MET A 45 2.79 -13.12 -9.90
C MET A 45 3.37 -13.16 -11.31
N LYS A 46 2.91 -14.09 -12.15
CA LYS A 46 3.40 -14.31 -13.51
C LYS A 46 2.61 -13.56 -14.60
N GLU A 47 1.55 -12.85 -14.24
CA GLU A 47 0.73 -12.09 -15.19
C GLU A 47 1.54 -10.94 -15.80
N GLU A 48 1.58 -10.88 -17.13
CA GLU A 48 2.26 -9.80 -17.85
C GLU A 48 1.61 -8.45 -17.52
N GLY A 49 2.43 -7.48 -17.11
CA GLY A 49 1.94 -6.16 -16.76
C GLY A 49 1.10 -6.14 -15.47
N LEU A 50 1.35 -7.07 -14.52
CA LEU A 50 0.75 -7.04 -13.18
C LEU A 50 0.71 -5.61 -12.60
N TYR A 51 -0.40 -5.20 -11.99
CA TYR A 51 -0.66 -3.81 -11.55
C TYR A 51 -0.87 -2.74 -12.63
N MET A 52 -0.46 -2.93 -13.88
CA MET A 52 -0.70 -1.99 -14.98
C MET A 52 -2.10 -2.17 -15.59
N THR A 53 -2.58 -3.41 -15.67
CA THR A 53 -3.90 -3.73 -16.20
C THR A 53 -5.02 -3.25 -15.27
N ASN A 54 -6.11 -2.76 -15.87
CA ASN A 54 -7.31 -2.32 -15.16
C ASN A 54 -8.31 -3.48 -15.04
N GLY A 55 -8.84 -3.67 -13.84
CA GLY A 55 -9.99 -4.56 -13.62
C GLY A 55 -11.33 -3.92 -13.99
N ASN A 56 -12.37 -4.74 -13.96
CA ASN A 56 -13.76 -4.38 -14.08
C ASN A 56 -14.23 -3.49 -12.92
N LEU A 57 -14.64 -2.26 -13.23
CA LEU A 57 -15.07 -1.27 -12.25
C LEU A 57 -16.28 -1.70 -11.41
N LYS A 58 -17.17 -2.56 -11.94
CA LYS A 58 -18.33 -3.08 -11.18
C LYS A 58 -17.85 -4.06 -10.12
N THR A 59 -16.97 -5.00 -10.49
CA THR A 59 -16.38 -5.97 -9.55
C THR A 59 -15.54 -5.28 -8.50
N ILE A 60 -14.72 -4.30 -8.88
CA ILE A 60 -13.92 -3.49 -7.94
C ILE A 60 -14.83 -2.83 -6.88
N LYS A 61 -15.97 -2.26 -7.28
CA LYS A 61 -16.93 -1.67 -6.34
C LYS A 61 -17.54 -2.71 -5.40
N ILE A 62 -17.77 -3.93 -5.87
CA ILE A 62 -18.26 -5.04 -5.04
C ILE A 62 -17.20 -5.43 -4.01
N LEU A 63 -15.96 -5.67 -4.45
CA LEU A 63 -14.83 -6.00 -3.57
C LEU A 63 -14.60 -4.94 -2.50
N LEU A 64 -14.68 -3.65 -2.87
CA LEU A 64 -14.59 -2.56 -1.90
C LEU A 64 -15.71 -2.65 -0.87
N LYS A 65 -16.96 -2.95 -1.22
CA LYS A 65 -18.04 -3.13 -0.22
C LYS A 65 -17.78 -4.29 0.74
N LEU A 66 -17.02 -5.31 0.31
CA LEU A 66 -16.67 -6.48 1.12
C LEU A 66 -15.44 -6.26 2.03
N ARG A 67 -14.71 -5.13 1.89
CA ARG A 67 -13.43 -4.87 2.59
C ARG A 67 -13.45 -4.97 4.13
N PHE A 68 -14.62 -4.77 4.74
CA PHE A 68 -14.80 -4.84 6.20
C PHE A 68 -15.28 -6.21 6.68
N LYS A 69 -15.61 -7.12 5.76
CA LYS A 69 -15.97 -8.49 6.11
C LYS A 69 -14.68 -9.28 6.31
N ASN A 70 -14.56 -9.92 7.46
CA ASN A 70 -13.55 -10.94 7.67
C ASN A 70 -13.91 -12.16 6.81
N ASN A 71 -12.91 -12.91 6.32
CA ASN A 71 -13.07 -14.16 5.58
C ASN A 71 -13.80 -14.07 4.22
N VAL A 72 -13.62 -12.97 3.48
CA VAL A 72 -14.02 -12.94 2.05
C VAL A 72 -13.08 -13.83 1.25
N ASP A 73 -13.64 -14.84 0.59
CA ASP A 73 -12.90 -15.62 -0.40
C ASP A 73 -12.68 -14.77 -1.66
N LEU A 74 -11.43 -14.69 -2.08
CA LEU A 74 -11.02 -13.92 -3.25
C LEU A 74 -10.68 -14.80 -4.46
N SER A 75 -10.78 -16.14 -4.34
CA SER A 75 -10.43 -17.07 -5.42
C SER A 75 -11.27 -16.88 -6.67
N ASP A 76 -12.54 -16.52 -6.50
CA ASP A 76 -13.53 -16.45 -7.60
C ASP A 76 -13.47 -15.13 -8.39
N PHE A 77 -12.66 -14.17 -7.95
CA PHE A 77 -12.55 -12.86 -8.59
C PHE A 77 -11.39 -12.82 -9.58
N ASP A 78 -11.49 -12.01 -10.63
CA ASP A 78 -10.34 -11.79 -11.52
C ASP A 78 -9.18 -11.10 -10.76
N ILE A 79 -7.94 -11.45 -11.12
CA ILE A 79 -6.76 -10.93 -10.42
C ILE A 79 -6.61 -9.40 -10.60
N HIS A 80 -7.00 -8.87 -11.76
CA HIS A 80 -6.98 -7.44 -12.04
C HIS A 80 -8.08 -6.69 -11.28
N ASP A 81 -9.20 -7.36 -10.96
CA ASP A 81 -10.26 -6.81 -10.12
C ASP A 81 -9.78 -6.68 -8.67
N ILE A 82 -9.11 -7.70 -8.14
CA ILE A 82 -8.50 -7.67 -6.79
C ILE A 82 -7.46 -6.56 -6.70
N ILE A 83 -6.56 -6.49 -7.68
CA ILE A 83 -5.53 -5.44 -7.76
C ILE A 83 -6.16 -4.05 -7.88
N GLY A 84 -7.20 -3.92 -8.71
CA GLY A 84 -7.95 -2.68 -8.87
C GLY A 84 -8.60 -2.23 -7.56
N ALA A 85 -9.16 -3.17 -6.80
CA ALA A 85 -9.75 -2.91 -5.49
C ALA A 85 -8.69 -2.54 -4.44
N LEU A 86 -7.55 -3.24 -4.39
CA LEU A 86 -6.41 -2.91 -3.52
C LEU A 86 -5.90 -1.49 -3.79
N LYS A 87 -5.60 -1.16 -5.06
CA LYS A 87 -5.15 0.18 -5.46
C LYS A 87 -6.18 1.26 -5.09
N THR A 88 -7.45 0.96 -5.30
CA THR A 88 -8.53 1.92 -5.01
C THR A 88 -8.69 2.13 -3.51
N TYR A 89 -8.70 1.07 -2.72
CA TYR A 89 -8.75 1.14 -1.25
C TYR A 89 -7.62 2.00 -0.69
N LEU A 90 -6.36 1.73 -1.08
CA LEU A 90 -5.21 2.51 -0.63
C LEU A 90 -5.31 3.99 -1.04
N ARG A 91 -5.90 4.25 -2.21
CA ARG A 91 -6.14 5.60 -2.74
C ARG A 91 -7.32 6.31 -2.06
N THR A 92 -8.23 5.62 -1.40
CA THR A 92 -9.41 6.25 -0.77
C THR A 92 -9.27 6.45 0.74
N LEU A 93 -8.25 5.87 1.37
CA LEU A 93 -7.88 6.09 2.77
C LEU A 93 -7.69 7.59 3.11
N TYR A 94 -8.32 8.04 4.20
CA TYR A 94 -8.10 9.37 4.74
C TYR A 94 -6.63 9.52 5.14
N GLY A 95 -5.95 10.52 4.56
CA GLY A 95 -4.53 10.76 4.76
C GLY A 95 -3.58 9.85 3.96
N ARG A 96 -4.06 8.84 3.22
CA ARG A 96 -3.24 7.84 2.49
C ARG A 96 -2.25 7.08 3.39
N VAL A 97 -1.48 6.18 2.78
CA VAL A 97 -0.39 5.46 3.47
C VAL A 97 0.73 6.44 3.85
N ILE A 98 1.08 7.37 2.97
CA ILE A 98 1.99 8.48 3.26
C ILE A 98 1.20 9.79 3.18
N ASN A 99 1.02 10.43 4.33
CA ASN A 99 0.24 11.65 4.43
C ASN A 99 0.93 12.85 3.76
N LYS A 100 0.14 13.88 3.47
CA LYS A 100 0.59 15.08 2.77
C LYS A 100 1.77 15.76 3.47
N HIS A 101 1.68 15.90 4.79
CA HIS A 101 2.70 16.59 5.60
C HIS A 101 4.05 15.86 5.52
N ASP A 102 4.03 14.54 5.74
CA ASP A 102 5.23 13.71 5.75
C ASP A 102 5.82 13.57 4.34
N GLY A 103 4.95 13.46 3.32
CA GLY A 103 5.34 13.45 1.91
C GLY A 103 5.90 14.78 1.38
N GLN A 104 5.64 15.91 2.04
CA GLN A 104 6.23 17.21 1.67
C GLN A 104 7.75 17.20 1.87
N SER A 105 8.22 16.52 2.92
CA SER A 105 9.65 16.40 3.26
C SER A 105 10.49 15.65 2.22
N LEU A 106 9.82 14.99 1.26
CA LEU A 106 10.43 14.21 0.18
C LEU A 106 10.52 14.97 -1.16
N LEU A 107 9.99 16.18 -1.28
CA LEU A 107 9.97 16.92 -2.57
C LEU A 107 11.37 17.12 -3.17
N PHE A 108 12.34 17.45 -2.32
CA PHE A 108 13.74 17.65 -2.69
C PHE A 108 14.59 16.38 -2.57
N TYR A 109 13.97 15.21 -2.36
CA TYR A 109 14.69 13.97 -2.07
C TYR A 109 15.70 13.62 -3.17
N ASN A 110 15.34 13.79 -4.44
CA ASN A 110 16.23 13.43 -5.54
C ASN A 110 17.47 14.32 -5.64
N GLU A 111 17.44 15.52 -5.06
CA GLU A 111 18.54 16.49 -5.02
C GLU A 111 19.50 16.23 -3.85
N LEU A 112 19.13 15.36 -2.91
CA LEU A 112 19.97 14.99 -1.78
C LEU A 112 21.14 14.06 -2.19
N PRO A 113 22.30 14.13 -1.51
CA PRO A 113 23.36 13.14 -1.63
C PRO A 113 22.88 11.72 -1.27
N SER A 114 23.49 10.69 -1.86
CA SER A 114 23.11 9.28 -1.64
C SER A 114 23.05 8.88 -0.16
N ALA A 115 24.04 9.29 0.63
CA ALA A 115 24.08 8.99 2.07
C ALA A 115 22.90 9.61 2.85
N ILE A 116 22.46 10.80 2.45
CA ILE A 116 21.36 11.52 3.12
C ILE A 116 20.00 10.97 2.68
N LYS A 117 19.88 10.50 1.44
CA LYS A 117 18.65 9.87 0.90
C LYS A 117 18.18 8.70 1.77
N GLU A 118 19.09 7.77 2.09
CA GLU A 118 18.76 6.62 2.93
C GLU A 118 18.31 7.03 4.34
N LEU A 119 19.07 7.93 4.99
CA LEU A 119 18.72 8.45 6.31
C LEU A 119 17.36 9.16 6.32
N LYS A 120 17.06 9.96 5.28
CA LYS A 120 15.79 10.68 5.15
C LYS A 120 14.61 9.71 5.06
N LEU A 121 14.76 8.65 4.26
CA LEU A 121 13.74 7.62 4.12
C LEU A 121 13.55 6.83 5.41
N LYS A 122 14.65 6.45 6.08
CA LYS A 122 14.59 5.78 7.39
C LYS A 122 13.89 6.63 8.44
N ASN A 123 14.20 7.92 8.52
CA ASN A 123 13.56 8.86 9.46
C ASN A 123 12.06 8.99 9.18
N LEU A 124 11.68 9.22 7.91
CA LEU A 124 10.28 9.29 7.51
C LEU A 124 9.50 8.05 7.95
N ILE A 125 10.01 6.87 7.59
CA ILE A 125 9.34 5.61 7.88
C ILE A 125 9.31 5.37 9.39
N SER A 126 10.44 5.41 10.08
CA SER A 126 10.55 4.96 11.48
C SER A 126 10.02 5.98 12.49
N GLN A 127 10.16 7.29 12.22
CA GLN A 127 9.90 8.35 13.20
C GLN A 127 8.66 9.20 12.90
N LYS A 128 8.22 9.29 11.64
CA LYS A 128 7.09 10.17 11.25
C LYS A 128 5.80 9.41 11.02
N LEU A 129 5.86 8.26 10.33
CA LEU A 129 4.66 7.47 10.07
C LEU A 129 4.16 6.78 11.34
N LYS A 130 2.84 6.82 11.56
CA LYS A 130 2.17 6.00 12.57
C LYS A 130 2.38 4.51 12.31
N GLN A 131 2.34 3.69 13.35
CA GLN A 131 2.59 2.24 13.23
C GLN A 131 1.74 1.55 12.16
N PRO A 132 0.41 1.76 12.06
CA PRO A 132 -0.38 1.11 11.02
C PRO A 132 0.05 1.50 9.59
N ASN A 133 0.43 2.76 9.39
CA ASN A 133 0.96 3.25 8.11
C ASN A 133 2.31 2.61 7.79
N ARG A 134 3.21 2.50 8.77
CA ARG A 134 4.52 1.84 8.61
C ARG A 134 4.38 0.38 8.23
N ASP A 135 3.58 -0.37 8.99
CA ASP A 135 3.42 -1.81 8.80
C ASP A 135 2.75 -2.09 7.44
N THR A 136 1.74 -1.29 7.07
CA THR A 136 1.09 -1.39 5.75
C THR A 136 2.07 -1.07 4.61
N LEU A 137 2.87 -0.01 4.75
CA LEU A 137 3.89 0.34 3.75
C LEU A 137 4.95 -0.78 3.63
N ALA A 138 5.40 -1.33 4.75
CA ALA A 138 6.38 -2.40 4.80
C ALA A 138 5.89 -3.64 4.06
N PHE A 139 4.66 -4.05 4.35
CA PHE A 139 4.03 -5.19 3.72
C PHE A 139 3.88 -5.02 2.21
N LEU A 140 3.46 -3.82 1.77
CA LEU A 140 3.39 -3.48 0.35
C LEU A 140 4.77 -3.53 -0.33
N ILE A 141 5.80 -2.95 0.29
CA ILE A 141 7.14 -2.91 -0.32
C ILE A 141 7.72 -4.32 -0.47
N LEU A 142 7.56 -5.21 0.52
CA LEU A 142 7.98 -6.62 0.39
C LEU A 142 7.32 -7.30 -0.79
N HIS A 143 6.00 -7.14 -0.92
CA HIS A 143 5.26 -7.70 -2.03
C HIS A 143 5.80 -7.19 -3.38
N LEU A 144 5.95 -5.86 -3.51
CA LEU A 144 6.42 -5.26 -4.76
C LEU A 144 7.88 -5.62 -5.10
N GLN A 145 8.71 -5.96 -4.11
CA GLN A 145 10.04 -6.51 -4.36
C GLN A 145 9.95 -7.89 -5.03
N LYS A 146 9.12 -8.79 -4.50
CA LYS A 146 8.86 -10.11 -5.12
C LYS A 146 8.34 -9.97 -6.55
N VAL A 147 7.45 -9.00 -6.80
CA VAL A 147 6.92 -8.73 -8.15
C VAL A 147 8.05 -8.35 -9.11
N ILE A 148 8.95 -7.45 -8.72
CA ILE A 148 10.08 -7.04 -9.58
C ILE A 148 11.12 -8.16 -9.77
N GLU A 149 11.19 -9.10 -8.84
CA GLU A 149 12.05 -10.29 -8.93
C GLU A 149 11.42 -11.39 -9.80
N THR A 150 10.13 -11.30 -10.14
CA THR A 150 9.45 -12.26 -11.02
C THR A 150 9.57 -11.81 -12.49
N PRO A 151 10.42 -12.45 -13.32
CA PRO A 151 10.68 -11.99 -14.68
C PRO A 151 9.48 -12.12 -15.63
N GLU A 152 8.59 -13.10 -15.40
CA GLU A 152 7.46 -13.41 -16.29
C GLU A 152 6.46 -12.25 -16.43
N ASN A 153 6.29 -11.41 -15.40
CA ASN A 153 5.39 -10.26 -15.47
C ASN A 153 5.93 -9.09 -16.31
N LYS A 154 7.21 -9.13 -16.72
CA LYS A 154 7.90 -8.13 -17.56
C LYS A 154 7.89 -6.70 -16.99
N LEU A 155 7.71 -6.53 -15.69
CA LEU A 155 7.69 -5.20 -15.05
C LEU A 155 9.09 -4.72 -14.70
N LYS A 156 9.34 -3.43 -14.99
CA LYS A 156 10.48 -2.70 -14.46
C LYS A 156 10.08 -1.98 -13.18
N SER A 157 11.04 -1.74 -12.30
CA SER A 157 10.81 -1.03 -11.03
C SER A 157 10.20 0.36 -11.22
N SER A 158 10.47 1.03 -12.35
CA SER A 158 9.86 2.31 -12.71
C SER A 158 8.36 2.24 -12.96
N HIS A 159 7.83 1.12 -13.48
CA HIS A 159 6.39 0.92 -13.69
C HIS A 159 5.66 0.92 -12.34
N LEU A 160 6.12 0.09 -11.40
CA LEU A 160 5.53 0.02 -10.06
C LEU A 160 5.70 1.31 -9.28
N ALA A 161 6.85 1.99 -9.41
CA ALA A 161 7.07 3.30 -8.80
C ALA A 161 5.99 4.30 -9.27
N SER A 162 5.72 4.38 -10.58
CA SER A 162 4.70 5.26 -11.16
C SER A 162 3.29 4.99 -10.60
N ILE A 163 2.90 3.72 -10.53
CA ILE A 163 1.58 3.29 -10.07
C ILE A 163 1.42 3.54 -8.56
N PHE A 164 2.37 3.05 -7.76
CA PHE A 164 2.28 3.12 -6.31
C PHE A 164 2.63 4.49 -5.76
N GLY A 165 3.41 5.31 -6.47
CA GLY A 165 3.60 6.72 -6.12
C GLY A 165 2.25 7.45 -6.04
N GLN A 166 1.41 7.34 -7.08
CA GLN A 166 0.07 7.94 -7.10
C GLN A 166 -0.92 7.29 -6.12
N THR A 167 -0.70 6.02 -5.79
CA THR A 167 -1.55 5.28 -4.87
C THR A 167 -1.27 5.67 -3.41
N LEU A 168 0.01 5.77 -3.04
CA LEU A 168 0.45 5.92 -1.64
C LEU A 168 0.62 7.37 -1.19
N PHE A 169 0.94 8.30 -2.09
CA PHE A 169 1.04 9.72 -1.74
C PHE A 169 -0.28 10.46 -1.97
N SER A 170 -0.55 11.43 -1.10
CA SER A 170 -1.61 12.42 -1.31
C SER A 170 -1.18 13.47 -2.34
N ASN A 171 -2.03 13.75 -3.34
CA ASN A 171 -1.86 14.86 -4.30
C ASN A 171 -0.52 14.90 -5.04
N VAL A 172 -0.03 13.75 -5.53
CA VAL A 172 1.09 13.67 -6.48
C VAL A 172 0.56 13.55 -7.91
N ASN A 173 1.20 14.22 -8.87
CA ASN A 173 0.97 13.96 -10.30
C ASN A 173 2.07 13.04 -10.86
N LEU A 174 1.89 12.52 -12.08
CA LEU A 174 2.85 11.61 -12.73
C LEU A 174 4.27 12.18 -12.91
N LYS A 175 4.42 13.51 -12.90
CA LYS A 175 5.70 14.21 -13.02
C LYS A 175 6.36 14.47 -11.66
N ASP A 176 5.70 14.07 -10.57
CA ASP A 176 6.18 14.32 -9.23
C ASP A 176 7.43 13.47 -8.95
N LYS A 177 8.54 14.17 -8.69
CA LYS A 177 9.84 13.58 -8.38
C LYS A 177 9.78 12.57 -7.22
N ARG A 178 8.78 12.65 -6.33
CA ARG A 178 8.57 11.73 -5.19
C ARG A 178 8.20 10.32 -5.62
N ILE A 179 7.64 10.13 -6.81
CA ILE A 179 7.23 8.83 -7.34
C ILE A 179 8.41 7.85 -7.40
N SER A 180 9.60 8.32 -7.77
CA SER A 180 10.78 7.46 -7.85
C SER A 180 11.25 6.92 -6.50
N ILE A 181 10.82 7.52 -5.38
CA ILE A 181 11.22 7.15 -4.02
C ILE A 181 10.58 5.82 -3.61
N ILE A 182 9.34 5.56 -4.06
CA ILE A 182 8.57 4.35 -3.76
C ILE A 182 9.07 3.14 -4.57
N SER A 183 10.07 3.33 -5.45
CA SER A 183 10.68 2.23 -6.19
C SER A 183 11.10 1.09 -5.24
N PRO A 184 10.62 -0.15 -5.47
CA PRO A 184 10.98 -1.32 -4.65
C PRO A 184 12.49 -1.61 -4.62
N LYS A 185 13.25 -1.11 -5.61
CA LYS A 185 14.71 -1.18 -5.64
C LYS A 185 15.40 -0.18 -4.69
N ARG A 186 14.72 0.93 -4.37
CA ARG A 186 15.25 2.01 -3.52
C ARG A 186 14.83 1.87 -2.07
N ILE A 187 13.58 1.49 -1.81
CA ILE A 187 13.15 1.09 -0.47
C ILE A 187 13.56 -0.35 -0.28
N LYS A 188 14.82 -0.57 0.10
CA LYS A 188 15.24 -1.91 0.52
C LYS A 188 14.49 -2.26 1.79
N ALA A 189 13.85 -3.42 1.78
CA ALA A 189 13.37 -4.14 2.94
C ALA A 189 14.17 -3.85 4.23
N LYS A 190 15.50 -3.95 4.22
CA LYS A 190 16.35 -3.65 5.39
C LYS A 190 16.15 -2.28 6.06
N VAL A 191 15.79 -1.23 5.32
CA VAL A 191 15.48 0.11 5.88
C VAL A 191 14.15 0.10 6.64
N VAL A 192 13.25 -0.81 6.26
CA VAL A 192 11.90 -0.94 6.82
C VAL A 192 11.83 -2.02 7.90
N PHE A 193 12.69 -3.04 7.90
CA PHE A 193 12.56 -4.24 8.76
C PHE A 193 13.41 -4.28 10.03
N GLN A 194 14.30 -3.30 10.28
CA GLN A 194 15.11 -3.35 11.52
C GLN A 194 14.27 -3.21 12.80
N ASP A 195 13.14 -2.50 12.74
CA ASP A 195 12.31 -2.19 13.91
C ASP A 195 10.86 -2.70 13.79
N VAL A 196 10.56 -3.42 12.71
CA VAL A 196 9.20 -3.87 12.43
C VAL A 196 9.10 -5.36 12.80
N GLN A 197 8.30 -5.67 13.84
CA GLN A 197 7.94 -7.03 14.31
C GLN A 197 7.33 -7.95 13.23
N VAL A 198 7.19 -7.44 12.00
CA VAL A 198 6.64 -8.08 10.81
C VAL A 198 7.48 -9.26 10.31
N SER A 199 8.74 -9.44 10.73
CA SER A 199 9.52 -10.57 10.23
C SER A 199 9.11 -11.95 10.79
N ARG A 200 8.45 -12.03 11.97
CA ARG A 200 8.08 -13.33 12.58
C ARG A 200 6.63 -13.77 12.34
N SER A 201 5.72 -12.85 12.03
CA SER A 201 4.28 -13.16 11.87
C SER A 201 3.87 -13.38 10.41
N TYR A 202 4.81 -13.25 9.47
CA TYR A 202 4.52 -13.24 8.02
C TYR A 202 5.01 -14.50 7.31
N SER A 203 5.80 -15.34 8.00
CA SER A 203 6.18 -16.67 7.56
C SER A 203 5.15 -17.74 7.94
N ASP A 204 4.32 -17.49 8.96
CA ASP A 204 3.35 -18.44 9.49
C ASP A 204 1.92 -17.90 9.36
N GLY A 205 1.24 -18.24 8.26
CA GLY A 205 -0.21 -18.06 8.11
C GLY A 205 -0.70 -17.80 6.70
#